data_AF-A0A1S3KX64-F1
#
_entry.id   AF-A0A1S3KX64-F1
#
_cell.length_a   1.000
_cell.length_b   1.000
_cell.length_c   1.000
_cell.angle_alpha   90.00
_cell.angle_beta   90.00
_cell.angle_gamma   90.00
#
_symmetry.space_group_name_H-M   'P 1'
#
loop_
_entity.id
_entity.type
_entity.pdbx_description
1 polymer ?
#
loop_
_entity_poly.entity_id
_entity_poly.type
_entity_poly.pdbx_seq_one_letter_code
_entity_poly.pdbx_strand_id
1 'polypeptide(L)'
;MENKIMQLQRKLDEQAKDNRVTSERLNSLETSHAVESEKLKVEVSKLKGIEEEAKNNANRVTSLLEELERLRKELTTTQKEKKTIEDWATKYRDEMEKRQELDSENKKLKHDLTAMRQSLLGNAGAGAGAPGSPPYKVLMDQLNSSCEELEVRKEEVLILRSQLVSQKEAMQHKDEKETMTEPVHYAEDVHKMKDSGAITQAYLGLKETNRSPRFLRKPLEANELLNQLR
;
A
#
# COMPACT_ATOMS: atom_id res chain seq x y z
N MET A 1 -100.26 -47.30 9.37
CA MET A 1 -99.62 -46.08 9.92
C MET A 1 -98.35 -46.41 10.70
N GLU A 2 -98.39 -47.43 11.57
CA GLU A 2 -97.27 -47.87 12.42
C GLU A 2 -95.96 -48.20 11.67
N ASN A 3 -96.01 -48.95 10.57
CA ASN A 3 -94.83 -49.25 9.74
C ASN A 3 -94.11 -48.01 9.20
N LYS A 4 -94.86 -46.94 8.90
CA LYS A 4 -94.27 -45.69 8.39
C LYS A 4 -93.57 -44.90 9.50
N ILE A 5 -94.13 -44.92 10.71
CA ILE A 5 -93.54 -44.30 11.89
C ILE A 5 -92.22 -45.00 12.25
N MET A 6 -92.19 -46.34 12.28
CA MET A 6 -90.95 -47.10 12.51
C MET A 6 -89.87 -46.83 11.46
N GLN A 7 -90.24 -46.72 10.18
CA GLN A 7 -89.28 -46.39 9.11
C GLN A 7 -88.69 -44.99 9.27
N LEU A 8 -89.51 -44.00 9.65
CA LEU A 8 -89.03 -42.64 9.90
C LEU A 8 -88.13 -42.57 11.14
N GLN A 9 -88.46 -43.31 12.20
CA GLN A 9 -87.64 -43.42 13.41
C GLN A 9 -86.26 -44.02 13.09
N ARG A 10 -86.21 -45.14 12.35
CA ARG A 10 -84.92 -45.72 11.92
C ARG A 10 -84.08 -44.75 11.11
N LYS A 11 -84.69 -44.00 10.17
CA LYS A 11 -83.98 -42.98 9.39
C LYS A 11 -83.46 -41.84 10.26
N LEU A 12 -84.23 -41.39 11.25
CA LEU A 12 -83.82 -40.38 12.22
C LEU A 12 -82.63 -40.87 13.06
N ASP A 13 -82.69 -42.12 13.55
CA ASP A 13 -81.61 -42.72 14.35
C ASP A 13 -80.34 -42.91 13.51
N GLU A 14 -80.47 -43.34 12.25
CA GLU A 14 -79.36 -43.52 11.32
C GLU A 14 -78.73 -42.16 10.95
N GLN A 15 -79.54 -41.15 10.66
CA GLN A 15 -79.05 -39.78 10.44
C GLN A 15 -78.37 -39.21 11.69
N ALA A 16 -78.90 -39.47 12.89
CA ALA A 16 -78.27 -39.04 14.13
C ALA A 16 -76.92 -39.72 14.36
N LYS A 17 -76.81 -41.01 14.01
CA LYS A 17 -75.54 -41.76 14.06
C LYS A 17 -74.53 -41.21 13.06
N ASP A 18 -74.94 -40.96 11.81
CA ASP A 18 -74.08 -40.38 10.77
C ASP A 18 -73.59 -38.99 11.17
N ASN A 19 -74.49 -38.14 11.69
CA ASN A 19 -74.13 -36.81 12.20
C ASN A 19 -73.09 -36.89 13.32
N ARG A 20 -73.22 -37.84 14.27
CA ARG A 20 -72.23 -38.05 15.32
C ARG A 20 -70.87 -38.42 14.74
N VAL A 21 -70.81 -39.38 13.82
CA VAL A 21 -69.56 -39.81 13.18
C VAL A 21 -68.91 -38.66 12.39
N THR A 22 -69.71 -37.87 11.66
CA THR A 22 -69.18 -36.69 10.95
C THR A 22 -68.63 -35.63 11.90
N SER A 23 -69.30 -35.38 13.02
CA SER A 23 -68.82 -34.44 14.05
C SER A 23 -67.53 -34.91 14.70
N GLU A 24 -67.41 -36.21 15.01
CA GLU A 24 -66.18 -36.79 15.56
C GLU A 24 -65.01 -36.69 14.58
N ARG A 25 -65.26 -36.96 13.29
CA ARG A 25 -64.24 -36.81 12.24
C ARG A 25 -63.83 -35.35 12.06
N LEU A 26 -64.78 -34.42 12.12
CA LEU A 26 -64.52 -32.99 12.03
C LEU A 26 -63.67 -32.52 13.22
N ASN A 27 -64.02 -32.90 14.44
CA ASN A 27 -63.21 -32.60 15.63
C ASN A 27 -61.79 -33.19 15.54
N SER A 28 -61.66 -34.41 15.01
CA SER A 28 -60.35 -35.05 14.79
C SER A 28 -59.50 -34.29 13.76
N LEU A 29 -60.13 -33.77 12.70
CA LEU A 29 -59.45 -32.93 11.71
C LEU A 29 -59.06 -31.57 12.28
N GLU A 30 -59.94 -30.92 13.05
CA GLU A 30 -59.66 -29.64 13.69
C GLU A 30 -58.49 -29.73 14.67
N THR A 31 -58.46 -30.77 15.51
CA THR A 31 -57.35 -31.02 16.43
C THR A 31 -56.05 -31.30 15.70
N SER A 32 -56.06 -32.13 14.65
CA SER A 32 -54.89 -32.39 13.81
C SER A 32 -54.37 -31.11 13.15
N HIS A 33 -55.26 -30.30 12.58
CA HIS A 33 -54.90 -29.04 11.93
C HIS A 33 -54.32 -28.03 12.93
N ALA A 34 -54.87 -27.94 14.14
CA ALA A 34 -54.34 -27.08 15.19
C ALA A 34 -52.90 -27.47 15.56
N VAL A 35 -52.62 -28.77 15.71
CA VAL A 35 -51.27 -29.28 15.99
C VAL A 35 -50.30 -28.98 14.84
N GLU A 36 -50.72 -29.21 13.60
CA GLU A 36 -49.90 -28.94 12.42
C GLU A 36 -49.62 -27.44 12.26
N SER A 37 -50.62 -26.59 12.49
CA SER A 37 -50.44 -25.14 12.49
C SER A 37 -49.42 -24.68 13.52
N GLU A 38 -49.42 -25.24 14.73
CA GLU A 38 -48.46 -24.87 15.76
C GLU A 38 -47.05 -25.35 15.42
N LYS A 39 -46.93 -26.58 14.89
CA LYS A 39 -45.66 -27.10 14.39
C LYS A 39 -45.07 -26.22 13.29
N LEU A 40 -45.88 -25.77 12.33
CA LEU A 40 -45.44 -24.88 11.26
C LEU A 40 -44.98 -23.51 11.78
N LYS A 41 -45.65 -22.93 12.78
CA LYS A 41 -45.21 -21.67 13.41
C LYS A 41 -43.83 -21.80 14.05
N VAL A 42 -43.57 -22.92 14.74
CA VAL A 42 -42.26 -23.21 15.34
C VAL A 42 -41.19 -23.33 14.25
N GLU A 43 -41.47 -24.08 13.19
CA GLU A 43 -40.51 -24.26 12.09
C GLU A 43 -40.20 -22.94 11.37
N VAL A 44 -41.21 -22.11 11.10
CA VAL A 44 -41.02 -20.76 10.53
C VAL A 44 -40.15 -19.90 11.43
N SER A 45 -40.36 -19.94 12.74
CA SER A 45 -39.55 -19.15 13.70
C SER A 45 -38.09 -19.62 13.71
N LYS A 46 -37.87 -20.94 13.64
CA LYS A 46 -36.53 -21.53 13.54
C LYS A 46 -35.82 -21.16 12.24
N LEU A 47 -36.51 -21.26 11.10
CA LEU A 47 -35.96 -20.90 9.80
C LEU A 47 -35.55 -19.43 9.74
N LYS A 48 -36.34 -18.53 10.32
CA LYS A 48 -35.97 -17.10 10.45
C LYS A 48 -34.69 -16.90 11.27
N GLY A 49 -34.51 -17.66 12.35
CA GLY A 49 -33.28 -17.61 13.15
C GLY A 49 -32.05 -18.05 12.35
N ILE A 50 -32.18 -19.14 11.58
CA ILE A 50 -31.11 -19.64 10.71
C ILE A 50 -30.79 -18.63 9.59
N GLU A 51 -31.81 -18.02 8.99
CA GLU A 51 -31.64 -17.00 7.95
C GLU A 51 -30.84 -15.78 8.46
N GLU A 52 -31.17 -15.30 9.66
CA GLU A 52 -30.47 -14.18 10.28
C GLU A 52 -29.02 -14.55 10.65
N GLU A 53 -28.78 -15.77 11.15
CA GLU A 53 -27.42 -16.26 11.40
C GLU A 53 -26.61 -16.38 10.11
N ALA A 54 -27.20 -16.90 9.04
CA ALA A 54 -26.56 -17.00 7.73
C ALA A 54 -26.18 -15.62 7.18
N LYS A 55 -27.06 -14.62 7.32
CA LYS A 55 -26.80 -13.23 6.94
C LYS A 55 -25.65 -12.62 7.75
N ASN A 56 -25.64 -12.82 9.07
CA ASN A 56 -24.55 -12.34 9.93
C ASN A 56 -23.21 -12.99 9.60
N ASN A 57 -23.21 -14.29 9.29
CA ASN A 57 -22.02 -14.98 8.84
C ASN A 57 -21.55 -14.46 7.47
N ALA A 58 -22.45 -14.18 6.53
CA ALA A 58 -22.09 -13.58 5.24
C ALA A 58 -21.44 -12.20 5.39
N ASN A 59 -21.96 -11.36 6.29
CA ASN A 59 -21.35 -10.08 6.62
C ASN A 59 -19.94 -10.26 7.20
N ARG A 60 -19.77 -11.20 8.14
CA ARG A 60 -18.46 -11.49 8.74
C ARG A 60 -17.45 -12.01 7.71
N VAL A 61 -17.87 -12.87 6.79
CA VAL A 61 -17.03 -13.34 5.68
C VAL A 61 -16.58 -12.16 4.80
N THR A 62 -17.49 -11.24 4.49
CA THR A 62 -17.15 -10.04 3.70
C THR A 62 -16.10 -9.19 4.40
N SER A 63 -16.27 -8.88 5.68
CA SER A 63 -15.27 -8.11 6.45
C SER A 63 -13.91 -8.81 6.54
N LEU A 64 -13.90 -10.15 6.70
CA LEU A 64 -12.65 -10.92 6.72
C LEU A 64 -11.94 -10.91 5.36
N LEU A 65 -12.68 -10.92 4.25
CA LEU A 65 -12.09 -10.81 2.91
C LEU A 65 -11.46 -9.43 2.68
N GLU A 66 -12.11 -8.37 3.14
CA GLU A 66 -11.56 -7.00 3.08
C GLU A 66 -10.28 -6.87 3.92
N GLU A 67 -10.27 -7.44 5.13
CA GLU A 67 -9.10 -7.43 6.00
C GLU A 67 -7.94 -8.25 5.41
N LEU A 68 -8.22 -9.43 4.84
CA LEU A 68 -7.21 -10.23 4.14
C LEU A 68 -6.59 -9.46 2.97
N GLU A 69 -7.40 -8.76 2.18
CA GLU A 69 -6.90 -7.97 1.06
C GLU A 69 -6.03 -6.79 1.54
N ARG A 70 -6.45 -6.12 2.63
CA ARG A 70 -5.65 -5.06 3.27
C ARG A 70 -4.30 -5.59 3.75
N LEU A 71 -4.30 -6.73 4.46
CA LEU A 71 -3.08 -7.36 4.97
C LEU A 71 -2.15 -7.83 3.85
N ARG A 72 -2.70 -8.33 2.74
CA ARG A 72 -1.91 -8.68 1.55
C ARG A 72 -1.20 -7.47 0.97
N LYS A 73 -1.90 -6.34 0.80
CA LYS A 73 -1.30 -5.09 0.33
C LYS A 73 -0.19 -4.62 1.27
N GLU A 74 -0.48 -4.59 2.57
CA GLU A 74 0.49 -4.21 3.61
C GLU A 74 1.75 -5.09 3.56
N LEU A 75 1.58 -6.41 3.45
CA LEU A 75 2.69 -7.36 3.31
C LEU A 75 3.55 -7.07 2.07
N THR A 76 2.92 -6.79 0.92
CA THR A 76 3.67 -6.48 -0.30
C THR A 76 4.45 -5.17 -0.19
N THR A 77 3.89 -4.15 0.47
CA THR A 77 4.58 -2.88 0.72
C THR A 77 5.78 -3.10 1.65
N THR A 78 5.57 -3.78 2.77
CA THR A 78 6.65 -4.09 3.72
C THR A 78 7.77 -4.91 3.10
N GLN A 79 7.44 -5.85 2.19
CA GLN A 79 8.45 -6.62 1.45
C GLN A 79 9.27 -5.75 0.49
N LYS A 80 8.64 -4.78 -0.19
CA LYS A 80 9.36 -3.83 -1.04
C LYS A 80 10.29 -2.95 -0.21
N GLU A 81 9.80 -2.40 0.90
CA GLU A 81 10.61 -1.58 1.82
C GLU A 81 11.80 -2.37 2.38
N LYS A 82 11.57 -3.61 2.80
CA LYS A 82 12.63 -4.50 3.27
C LYS A 82 13.70 -4.70 2.19
N LYS A 83 13.30 -4.99 0.96
CA LYS A 83 14.24 -5.16 -0.16
C LYS A 83 15.08 -3.89 -0.38
N THR A 84 14.42 -2.73 -0.38
CA THR A 84 15.11 -1.43 -0.50
C THR A 84 16.14 -1.25 0.62
N ILE A 85 15.79 -1.56 1.86
CA ILE A 85 16.72 -1.48 3.01
C ILE A 85 17.89 -2.45 2.85
N GLU A 86 17.64 -3.69 2.40
CA GLU A 86 18.69 -4.68 2.13
C GLU A 86 19.65 -4.23 1.01
N ASP A 87 19.12 -3.62 -0.05
CA ASP A 87 19.90 -3.05 -1.15
C ASP A 87 20.79 -1.89 -0.65
N TRP A 88 20.24 -1.00 0.20
CA TRP A 88 21.02 0.07 0.84
C TRP A 88 22.09 -0.47 1.78
N ALA A 89 21.78 -1.49 2.57
CA ALA A 89 22.73 -2.11 3.50
C ALA A 89 23.89 -2.78 2.75
N THR A 90 23.62 -3.35 1.58
CA THR A 90 24.65 -3.91 0.68
C THR A 90 25.54 -2.80 0.14
N LYS A 91 24.95 -1.75 -0.47
CA LYS A 91 25.72 -0.60 -0.98
C LYS A 91 26.60 0.05 0.09
N TYR A 92 26.06 0.23 1.30
CA TYR A 92 26.81 0.82 2.40
C TYR A 92 28.02 -0.05 2.79
N ARG A 93 27.86 -1.37 2.77
CA ARG A 93 28.95 -2.31 3.07
C ARG A 93 30.05 -2.23 2.01
N ASP A 94 29.67 -2.21 0.74
CA ASP A 94 30.62 -2.10 -0.38
C ASP A 94 31.40 -0.79 -0.31
N GLU A 95 30.72 0.33 -0.01
CA GLU A 95 31.37 1.64 0.18
C GLU A 95 32.33 1.65 1.37
N MET A 96 31.95 0.99 2.47
CA MET A 96 32.80 0.85 3.65
C MET A 96 34.05 0.01 3.37
N GLU A 97 33.91 -1.08 2.61
CA GLU A 97 35.03 -1.89 2.15
C GLU A 97 35.96 -1.07 1.26
N LYS A 98 35.40 -0.31 0.30
CA LYS A 98 36.20 0.57 -0.57
C LYS A 98 36.96 1.63 0.22
N ARG A 99 36.32 2.23 1.23
CA ARG A 99 36.97 3.20 2.12
C ARG A 99 38.12 2.56 2.89
N GLN A 100 37.97 1.31 3.34
CA GLN A 100 39.02 0.58 4.05
C GLN A 100 40.22 0.27 3.13
N GLU A 101 39.97 -0.14 1.89
CA GLU A 101 41.02 -0.32 0.88
C GLU A 101 41.81 0.98 0.67
N LEU A 102 41.11 2.10 0.45
CA LEU A 102 41.74 3.41 0.25
C LEU A 102 42.54 3.89 1.47
N ASP A 103 42.07 3.61 2.69
CA ASP A 103 42.83 3.93 3.91
C ASP A 103 44.12 3.10 4.01
N SER A 104 44.06 1.82 3.63
CA SER A 104 45.24 0.95 3.60
C SER A 104 46.27 1.41 2.56
N GLU A 105 45.81 1.81 1.37
CA GLU A 105 46.66 2.34 0.30
C GLU A 105 47.28 3.68 0.71
N ASN A 106 46.50 4.58 1.32
CA ASN A 106 47.03 5.83 1.85
C ASN A 106 48.10 5.63 2.92
N LYS A 107 47.94 4.64 3.81
CA LYS A 107 48.96 4.29 4.81
C LYS A 107 50.24 3.81 4.13
N LYS A 108 50.12 2.98 3.09
CA LYS A 108 51.27 2.51 2.29
C LYS A 108 51.98 3.67 1.58
N LEU A 109 51.25 4.52 0.88
CA LEU A 109 51.80 5.68 0.18
C LEU A 109 52.51 6.65 1.14
N LYS A 110 51.97 6.88 2.34
CA LYS A 110 52.63 7.69 3.38
C LYS A 110 53.95 7.04 3.85
N HIS A 111 53.97 5.72 3.99
CA HIS A 111 55.18 4.99 4.35
C HIS A 111 56.24 5.12 3.25
N ASP A 112 55.88 4.84 2.00
CA ASP A 112 56.78 4.93 0.84
C ASP A 112 57.34 6.35 0.65
N LEU A 113 56.49 7.38 0.81
CA LEU A 113 56.92 8.78 0.79
C LEU A 113 57.94 9.10 1.89
N THR A 114 57.72 8.57 3.10
CA THR A 114 58.64 8.77 4.23
C THR A 114 59.98 8.09 3.97
N ALA A 115 59.97 6.87 3.43
CA ALA A 115 61.18 6.14 3.05
C ALA A 115 61.98 6.86 1.95
N MET A 116 61.29 7.36 0.91
CA MET A 116 61.94 8.15 -0.15
C MET A 116 62.59 9.42 0.39
N ARG A 117 61.90 10.17 1.27
CA ARG A 117 62.44 11.37 1.92
C ARG A 117 63.70 11.06 2.74
N GLN A 118 63.71 9.96 3.49
CA GLN A 118 64.88 9.52 4.26
C GLN A 118 66.07 9.15 3.35
N SER A 119 65.81 8.43 2.26
CA SER A 119 66.85 8.07 1.28
C SER A 119 67.46 9.30 0.59
N LEU A 120 66.63 10.28 0.21
CA LEU A 120 67.08 11.55 -0.38
C LEU A 120 67.95 12.37 0.59
N LEU A 121 67.52 12.51 1.85
CA LEU A 121 68.26 13.24 2.87
C LEU A 121 69.56 12.54 3.27
N GLY A 122 69.58 11.20 3.28
CA GLY A 122 70.77 10.40 3.55
C GLY A 122 71.88 10.52 2.51
N ASN A 123 71.56 10.99 1.29
CA ASN A 123 72.51 11.13 0.18
C ASN A 123 72.90 12.59 -0.11
N ALA A 124 72.33 13.57 0.59
CA ALA A 124 72.59 15.00 0.37
C ALA A 124 73.80 15.47 1.18
N GLY A 125 75.00 15.41 0.57
CA GLY A 125 76.17 16.14 1.06
C GLY A 125 75.89 17.64 1.17
N ALA A 126 76.49 18.29 2.18
CA ALA A 126 76.33 19.70 2.50
C ALA A 126 76.60 20.59 1.28
N GLY A 127 75.54 21.02 0.59
CA GLY A 127 75.61 21.83 -0.64
C GLY A 127 74.42 21.65 -1.59
N ALA A 128 73.68 20.54 -1.48
CA ALA A 128 72.55 20.22 -2.36
C ALA A 128 71.29 21.12 -2.21
N GLY A 129 71.24 21.99 -1.19
CA GLY A 129 70.08 22.83 -0.89
C GLY A 129 70.21 24.30 -1.32
N ALA A 130 71.32 24.71 -1.95
CA ALA A 130 71.52 26.10 -2.33
C ALA A 130 70.51 26.52 -3.43
N PRO A 131 69.91 27.73 -3.34
CA PRO A 131 69.05 28.26 -4.39
C PRO A 131 69.79 28.28 -5.74
N GLY A 132 69.21 27.62 -6.75
CA GLY A 132 69.82 27.48 -8.09
C GLY A 132 70.73 26.26 -8.28
N SER A 133 70.96 25.45 -7.24
CA SER A 133 71.66 24.17 -7.40
C SER A 133 70.82 23.16 -8.21
N PRO A 134 71.45 22.21 -8.94
CA PRO A 134 70.71 21.21 -9.71
C PRO A 134 69.68 20.42 -8.89
N PRO A 135 69.97 19.97 -7.65
CA PRO A 135 68.97 19.31 -6.80
C PRO A 135 67.83 20.24 -6.37
N TYR A 136 68.10 21.51 -6.07
CA TYR A 136 67.06 22.51 -5.76
C TYR A 136 66.11 22.73 -6.95
N LYS A 137 66.65 22.79 -8.17
CA LYS A 137 65.85 22.94 -9.38
C LYS A 137 64.92 21.74 -9.60
N VAL A 138 65.44 20.52 -9.47
CA VAL A 138 64.64 19.29 -9.58
C VAL A 138 63.52 19.27 -8.53
N LEU A 139 63.82 19.64 -7.28
CA LEU A 139 62.79 19.74 -6.23
C LEU A 139 61.73 20.79 -6.55
N MET A 140 62.11 21.92 -7.13
CA MET A 140 61.18 22.98 -7.50
C MET A 140 60.28 22.57 -8.67
N ASP A 141 60.85 21.93 -9.68
CA ASP A 141 60.09 21.37 -10.81
C ASP A 141 59.12 20.29 -10.34
N GLN A 142 59.54 19.44 -9.40
CA GLN A 142 58.69 18.40 -8.80
C GLN A 142 57.58 18.97 -7.92
N LEU A 143 57.85 20.06 -7.18
CA LEU A 143 56.84 20.77 -6.39
C LEU A 143 55.80 21.44 -7.30
N ASN A 144 56.23 22.10 -8.38
CA ASN A 144 55.35 22.71 -9.37
C ASN A 144 54.47 21.66 -10.05
N SER A 145 55.08 20.54 -10.49
CA SER A 145 54.33 19.42 -11.08
C SER A 145 53.30 18.83 -10.10
N SER A 146 53.65 18.73 -8.81
CA SER A 146 52.70 18.27 -7.79
C SER A 146 51.58 19.27 -7.53
N CYS A 147 51.84 20.58 -7.63
CA CYS A 147 50.80 21.61 -7.57
C CYS A 147 49.83 21.50 -8.76
N GLU A 148 50.34 21.29 -9.97
CA GLU A 148 49.51 21.10 -11.17
C GLU A 148 48.63 19.84 -11.05
N GLU A 149 49.18 18.71 -10.59
CA GLU A 149 48.40 17.49 -10.41
C GLU A 149 47.30 17.67 -9.34
N LEU A 150 47.60 18.38 -8.25
CA LEU A 150 46.60 18.70 -7.22
C LEU A 150 45.45 19.55 -7.78
N GLU A 151 45.76 20.53 -8.64
CA GLU A 151 44.78 21.36 -9.34
C GLU A 151 43.85 20.50 -10.21
N VAL A 152 44.41 19.55 -10.96
CA VAL A 152 43.63 18.58 -11.77
C VAL A 152 42.73 17.72 -10.89
N ARG A 153 43.24 17.14 -9.80
CA ARG A 153 42.43 16.33 -8.88
C ARG A 153 41.29 17.13 -8.23
N LYS A 154 41.52 18.40 -7.93
CA LYS A 154 40.49 19.29 -7.41
C LYS A 154 39.37 19.49 -8.43
N GLU A 155 39.72 19.67 -9.71
CA GLU A 155 38.76 19.79 -10.81
C GLU A 155 37.98 18.48 -11.03
N GLU A 156 38.66 17.33 -11.01
CA GLU A 156 38.01 16.01 -11.09
C GLU A 156 36.99 15.80 -9.96
N VAL A 157 37.35 16.16 -8.72
CA VAL A 157 36.44 16.09 -7.57
C VAL A 157 35.23 17.00 -7.77
N LEU A 158 35.39 18.21 -8.32
CA LEU A 158 34.28 19.09 -8.63
C LEU A 158 33.35 18.49 -9.69
N ILE A 159 33.90 17.88 -10.74
CA ILE A 159 33.13 17.19 -11.78
C ILE A 159 32.35 16.00 -11.17
N LEU A 160 33.01 15.15 -10.40
CA LEU A 160 32.37 14.00 -9.75
C LEU A 160 31.27 14.44 -8.78
N ARG A 161 31.51 15.51 -8.00
CA ARG A 161 30.49 16.09 -7.12
C ARG A 161 29.29 16.62 -7.90
N SER A 162 29.52 17.28 -9.04
CA SER A 162 28.45 17.73 -9.93
C SER A 162 27.63 16.56 -10.50
N GLN A 163 28.29 15.50 -10.95
CA GLN A 163 27.63 14.28 -11.44
C GLN A 163 26.78 13.61 -10.36
N LEU A 164 27.30 13.50 -9.14
CA LEU A 164 26.56 12.93 -8.00
C LEU A 164 25.32 13.76 -7.64
N VAL A 165 25.43 15.09 -7.65
CA VAL A 165 24.27 15.98 -7.42
C VAL A 165 23.22 15.78 -8.52
N SER A 166 23.63 15.77 -9.79
CA SER A 166 22.72 15.58 -10.92
C SER A 166 22.06 14.20 -10.91
N GLN A 167 22.80 13.13 -10.56
CA GLN A 167 22.24 11.78 -10.40
C GLN A 167 21.22 11.73 -9.26
N LYS A 168 21.50 12.40 -8.13
CA LYS A 168 20.58 12.51 -7.00
C LYS A 168 19.29 13.23 -7.39
N GLU A 169 19.37 14.35 -8.10
CA GLU A 169 18.20 15.10 -8.60
C GLU A 169 17.38 14.26 -9.59
N ALA A 170 18.04 13.53 -10.51
CA ALA A 170 17.36 12.64 -11.45
C ALA A 170 16.63 11.47 -10.78
N MET A 171 17.16 10.97 -9.65
CA MET A 171 16.48 9.97 -8.84
C MET A 171 15.30 10.55 -8.06
N GLN A 172 15.46 11.75 -7.48
CA GLN A 172 14.35 12.42 -6.79
C GLN A 172 13.16 12.69 -7.71
N HIS A 173 13.40 13.07 -8.98
CA HIS A 173 12.32 13.22 -9.95
C HIS A 173 11.66 11.88 -10.37
N LYS A 174 12.33 10.74 -10.25
CA LYS A 174 11.71 9.42 -10.44
C LYS A 174 10.82 9.06 -9.25
N ASP A 175 11.30 9.30 -8.04
CA ASP A 175 10.55 9.05 -6.81
C ASP A 175 9.34 10.01 -6.70
N GLU A 176 9.46 11.27 -7.13
CA GLU A 176 8.35 12.22 -7.23
C GLU A 176 7.35 11.85 -8.32
N LYS A 177 7.78 11.30 -9.46
CA LYS A 177 6.84 10.75 -10.46
C LYS A 177 6.10 9.51 -9.96
N GLU A 178 6.72 8.69 -9.11
CA GLU A 178 6.07 7.54 -8.48
C GLU A 178 5.18 7.94 -7.28
N THR A 179 5.45 9.06 -6.59
CA THR A 179 4.67 9.54 -5.43
C THR A 179 3.63 10.62 -5.75
N MET A 180 3.71 11.28 -6.90
CA MET A 180 2.68 12.19 -7.40
C MET A 180 1.65 11.41 -8.21
N THR A 181 0.64 10.89 -7.52
CA THR A 181 -0.68 10.44 -8.02
C THR A 181 -0.77 10.41 -9.55
N GLU A 182 -0.33 9.30 -10.15
CA GLU A 182 -0.43 9.09 -11.60
C GLU A 182 -1.89 9.28 -12.07
N PRO A 183 -2.15 10.20 -13.02
CA PRO A 183 -3.46 10.33 -13.67
C PRO A 183 -3.86 9.13 -14.55
N VAL A 184 -3.10 8.05 -14.55
CA VAL A 184 -3.13 7.01 -15.59
C VAL A 184 -4.19 5.93 -15.32
N HIS A 185 -4.53 5.65 -14.06
CA HIS A 185 -5.48 4.58 -13.74
C HIS A 185 -6.91 4.84 -14.23
N TYR A 186 -7.33 6.10 -14.35
CA TYR A 186 -8.67 6.41 -14.86
C TYR A 186 -8.77 6.28 -16.38
N ALA A 187 -7.66 6.39 -17.12
CA ALA A 187 -7.69 6.33 -18.58
C ALA A 187 -8.01 4.92 -19.09
N GLU A 188 -7.47 3.87 -18.45
CA GLU A 188 -7.74 2.48 -18.81
C GLU A 188 -9.18 2.07 -18.52
N ASP A 189 -9.76 2.52 -17.41
CA ASP A 189 -11.13 2.18 -17.05
C ASP A 189 -12.15 2.92 -17.94
N VAL A 190 -11.85 4.15 -18.34
CA VAL A 190 -12.65 4.87 -19.35
C VAL A 190 -12.57 4.19 -20.73
N HIS A 191 -11.43 3.62 -21.12
CA HIS A 191 -11.31 2.86 -22.38
C HIS A 191 -12.05 1.50 -22.36
N LYS A 192 -12.28 0.91 -21.17
CA LYS A 192 -13.07 -0.33 -21.01
C LYS A 192 -14.58 -0.07 -21.05
N MET A 193 -15.02 1.15 -20.74
CA MET A 193 -16.41 1.56 -20.86
C MET A 193 -16.77 1.75 -22.34
N LYS A 194 -17.42 0.75 -22.95
CA LYS A 194 -17.81 0.79 -24.38
C LYS A 194 -19.02 1.69 -24.66
N ASP A 195 -19.73 2.15 -23.62
CA ASP A 195 -20.91 2.98 -23.74
C ASP A 195 -20.56 4.47 -23.55
N SER A 196 -20.47 5.20 -24.65
CA SER A 196 -20.21 6.65 -24.66
C SER A 196 -21.24 7.48 -23.87
N GLY A 197 -22.48 6.99 -23.74
CA GLY A 197 -23.54 7.63 -22.98
C GLY A 197 -23.29 7.57 -21.48
N ALA A 198 -22.86 6.41 -20.98
CA ALA A 198 -22.53 6.20 -19.57
C ALA A 198 -21.33 7.06 -19.13
N ILE A 199 -20.30 7.18 -19.99
CA ILE A 199 -19.13 8.05 -19.72
C ILE A 199 -19.56 9.52 -19.61
N THR A 200 -20.43 9.98 -20.52
CA THR A 200 -20.91 11.37 -20.54
C THR A 200 -21.75 11.69 -19.30
N GLN A 201 -22.63 10.77 -18.89
CA GLN A 201 -23.44 10.93 -17.67
C GLN A 201 -22.59 10.98 -16.40
N ALA A 202 -21.58 10.12 -16.28
CA ALA A 202 -20.67 10.11 -15.14
C ALA A 202 -19.87 11.43 -15.04
N TYR A 203 -19.37 11.94 -16.18
CA TYR A 203 -18.67 13.22 -16.23
C TYR A 203 -19.57 14.40 -15.83
N LEU A 204 -20.80 14.44 -16.30
CA LEU A 204 -21.77 15.48 -15.94
C LEU A 204 -22.14 15.41 -14.44
N GLY A 205 -22.38 14.21 -13.90
CA GLY A 205 -22.66 14.02 -12.47
C GLY A 205 -21.51 14.46 -11.56
N LEU A 206 -20.25 14.19 -11.98
CA LEU A 206 -19.06 14.70 -11.28
C LEU A 206 -18.96 16.22 -11.34
N LYS A 207 -19.22 16.82 -12.51
CA LYS A 207 -19.19 18.28 -12.68
C LYS A 207 -20.25 18.97 -11.82
N GLU A 208 -21.44 18.39 -11.70
CA GLU A 208 -22.51 18.90 -10.84
C GLU A 208 -22.18 18.75 -9.35
N THR A 209 -21.60 17.61 -8.96
CA THR A 209 -21.14 17.36 -7.58
C THR A 209 -20.06 18.35 -7.17
N ASN A 210 -19.10 18.64 -8.05
CA ASN A 210 -18.03 19.61 -7.81
C ASN A 210 -18.52 21.07 -7.81
N ARG A 211 -19.69 21.35 -8.40
CA ARG A 211 -20.35 22.66 -8.34
C ARG A 211 -21.15 22.86 -7.05
N SER A 212 -21.29 21.82 -6.23
CA SER A 212 -21.95 21.88 -4.94
C SER A 212 -21.15 22.79 -3.97
N PRO A 213 -21.82 23.70 -3.24
CA PRO A 213 -21.16 24.59 -2.27
C PRO A 213 -20.34 23.86 -1.19
N ARG A 214 -20.58 22.56 -0.98
CA ARG A 214 -19.81 21.70 -0.07
C ARG A 214 -18.35 21.50 -0.47
N PHE A 215 -18.01 21.61 -1.76
CA PHE A 215 -16.67 21.35 -2.29
C PHE A 215 -15.96 22.58 -2.85
N LEU A 216 -16.63 23.73 -2.88
CA LEU A 216 -15.98 25.01 -3.12
C LEU A 216 -15.20 25.41 -1.88
N ARG A 217 -13.87 25.24 -1.93
CA ARG A 217 -12.95 25.75 -0.90
C ARG A 217 -13.21 27.25 -0.76
N LYS A 218 -13.75 27.69 0.38
CA LYS A 218 -13.82 29.13 0.69
C LYS A 218 -12.39 29.69 0.60
N PRO A 219 -12.17 30.83 -0.06
CA PRO A 219 -10.87 31.48 0.00
C PRO A 219 -10.59 31.82 1.47
N LEU A 220 -9.55 31.22 2.04
CA LEU A 220 -9.06 31.58 3.36
C LEU A 220 -8.58 33.03 3.30
N GLU A 221 -9.20 33.93 4.06
CA GLU A 221 -8.74 35.30 4.16
C GLU A 221 -7.37 35.32 4.85
N ALA A 222 -6.43 36.10 4.32
CA ALA A 222 -5.04 36.15 4.77
C ALA A 222 -4.88 36.43 6.29
N ASN A 223 -5.90 37.00 6.93
CA ASN A 223 -5.93 37.22 8.38
C ASN A 223 -6.00 35.92 9.21
N GLU A 224 -6.63 34.85 8.72
CA GLU A 224 -6.71 33.57 9.46
C GLU A 224 -5.34 32.87 9.54
N LEU A 225 -4.50 33.01 8.50
CA LEU A 225 -3.15 32.45 8.48
C LEU A 225 -2.19 33.21 9.41
N LEU A 226 -2.38 34.52 9.57
CA LEU A 226 -1.56 35.35 10.45
C LEU A 226 -1.81 35.10 11.94
N ASN A 227 -3.04 34.73 12.32
CA ASN A 227 -3.36 34.40 13.72
C ASN A 227 -2.89 33.01 14.16
N GLN A 228 -2.60 32.10 13.23
CA GLN A 228 -2.06 30.76 13.54
C GLN A 228 -0.53 30.75 13.72
N LEU A 229 0.13 31.88 13.48
CA LEU A 229 1.59 32.04 13.55
C LEU A 229 2.07 32.89 14.74
N ARG A 230 1.17 33.30 15.64
CA ARG A 230 1.50 33.88 16.96
C ARG A 230 1.19 32.90 18.07
#